data_AF-A0A258REW2-F1
#
_entry.id   AF-A0A258REW2-F1
#
_cell.length_a   1.000
_cell.length_b   1.000
_cell.length_c   1.000
_cell.angle_alpha   90.00
_cell.angle_beta   90.00
_cell.angle_gamma   90.00
#
_symmetry.space_group_name_H-M   'P 1'
#
loop_
_entity.id
_entity.type
_entity.pdbx_description
1 polymer ?
#
loop_
_entity_poly.entity_id
_entity_poly.type
_entity_poly.pdbx_seq_one_letter_code
_entity_poly.pdbx_strand_id
1 'polypeptide(L)'
;MQDNIGFLTSDVSRLLRRRFDERARQIGVTRPQWRTLAMLNRNEGINQGKLAELLEVEPITLCRMVDRLEEAGHVERRRDPNDRRAWQIYLTPSARPLIDRLHIIADELFAQALDGIDEDRQAAFIATLNHLRANLAETDTPQEARHG
;
A
#
# COMPACT_ATOMS: atom_id res chain seq x y z
N MET A 1 5.43 -15.22 26.30
CA MET A 1 4.31 -14.70 25.50
C MET A 1 4.58 -15.05 24.04
N GLN A 2 4.46 -16.33 23.66
CA GLN A 2 4.97 -16.81 22.36
C GLN A 2 3.96 -16.77 21.20
N ASP A 3 2.68 -16.48 21.44
CA ASP A 3 1.68 -16.38 20.36
C ASP A 3 0.75 -15.16 20.56
N ASN A 4 1.32 -13.95 20.59
CA ASN A 4 0.50 -12.73 20.56
C ASN A 4 0.12 -12.40 19.11
N ILE A 5 -1.17 -12.21 18.84
CA ILE A 5 -1.73 -11.87 17.53
C ILE A 5 -1.01 -10.70 16.84
N GLY A 6 -0.57 -9.68 17.59
CA GLY A 6 0.16 -8.54 17.06
C GLY A 6 1.55 -8.93 16.54
N PHE A 7 2.27 -9.81 17.24
CA PHE A 7 3.57 -10.29 16.80
C PHE A 7 3.45 -11.16 15.54
N LEU A 8 2.53 -12.12 15.52
CA LEU A 8 2.29 -12.98 14.36
C LEU A 8 1.85 -12.18 13.13
N THR A 9 0.92 -11.22 13.29
CA THR A 9 0.45 -10.38 12.18
C THR A 9 1.58 -9.53 11.60
N SER A 10 2.41 -8.92 12.46
CA SER A 10 3.58 -8.15 12.04
C SER A 10 4.62 -9.04 11.33
N ASP A 11 4.86 -10.24 11.85
CA ASP A 11 5.84 -11.16 11.30
C ASP A 11 5.44 -11.70 9.92
N VAL A 12 4.19 -12.14 9.77
CA VAL A 12 3.62 -12.56 8.48
C VAL A 12 3.65 -11.40 7.47
N SER A 13 3.25 -10.20 7.88
CA SER A 13 3.31 -9.00 7.02
C SER A 13 4.74 -8.69 6.56
N ARG A 14 5.71 -8.82 7.48
CA ARG A 14 7.14 -8.64 7.20
C ARG A 14 7.66 -9.67 6.20
N LEU A 15 7.30 -10.94 6.37
CA LEU A 15 7.71 -12.05 5.48
C LEU A 15 7.11 -11.89 4.08
N LEU A 16 5.80 -11.65 3.98
CA LEU A 16 5.12 -11.37 2.71
C LEU A 16 5.79 -10.22 1.97
N ARG A 17 5.99 -9.09 2.66
CA ARG A 17 6.67 -7.93 2.09
C ARG A 17 8.06 -8.25 1.59
N ARG A 18 8.87 -8.98 2.37
CA ARG A 18 10.22 -9.38 1.97
C ARG A 18 10.21 -10.23 0.70
N ARG A 19 9.32 -11.22 0.61
CA ARG A 19 9.20 -12.09 -0.57
C ARG A 19 8.72 -11.32 -1.80
N PHE A 20 7.78 -10.40 -1.62
CA PHE A 20 7.34 -9.52 -2.69
C PHE A 20 8.49 -8.63 -3.19
N ASP A 21 9.24 -8.01 -2.26
CA ASP A 21 10.41 -7.18 -2.60
C ASP A 21 11.47 -7.97 -3.39
N GLU A 22 11.71 -9.23 -3.02
CA GLU A 22 12.65 -10.12 -3.71
C GLU A 22 12.20 -10.38 -5.16
N ARG A 23 10.91 -10.69 -5.39
CA ARG A 23 10.35 -10.93 -6.74
C ARG A 23 10.24 -9.67 -7.58
N ALA A 24 9.80 -8.56 -7.00
CA ALA A 24 9.69 -7.27 -7.70
C ALA A 24 11.07 -6.79 -8.22
N ARG A 25 12.16 -7.06 -7.49
CA ARG A 25 13.51 -6.73 -7.96
C ARG A 25 13.92 -7.51 -9.20
N GLN A 26 13.44 -8.75 -9.38
CA GLN A 26 13.75 -9.56 -10.57
C GLN A 26 13.19 -8.93 -11.85
N ILE A 27 12.15 -8.11 -11.72
CA ILE A 27 11.56 -7.35 -12.82
C ILE A 27 12.04 -5.91 -12.91
N GLY A 28 13.09 -5.55 -12.15
CA GLY A 28 13.70 -4.22 -12.15
C GLY A 28 12.98 -3.18 -11.28
N VAL A 29 12.03 -3.59 -10.43
CA VAL A 29 11.23 -2.66 -9.62
C VAL A 29 11.74 -2.60 -8.20
N THR A 30 12.05 -1.39 -7.74
CA THR A 30 12.49 -1.14 -6.35
C THR A 30 11.30 -1.11 -5.40
N ARG A 31 11.58 -1.32 -4.10
CA ARG A 31 10.55 -1.26 -3.05
C ARG A 31 9.75 0.04 -3.02
N PRO A 32 10.39 1.24 -3.05
CA PRO A 32 9.68 2.50 -3.13
C PRO A 32 8.74 2.61 -4.34
N GLN A 33 9.18 2.13 -5.50
CA GLN A 33 8.40 2.21 -6.74
C GLN A 33 7.14 1.34 -6.65
N TRP A 34 7.26 0.05 -6.34
CA TRP A 34 6.06 -0.80 -6.31
C TRP A 34 5.09 -0.38 -5.21
N ARG A 35 5.58 0.06 -4.03
CA ARG A 35 4.70 0.55 -2.96
C ARG A 35 3.91 1.77 -3.41
N THR A 36 4.58 2.73 -4.06
CA THR A 36 3.93 3.94 -4.57
C THR A 36 2.90 3.60 -5.65
N LEU A 37 3.26 2.76 -6.62
CA LEU A 37 2.35 2.30 -7.68
C LEU A 37 1.14 1.53 -7.12
N ALA A 38 1.36 0.65 -6.15
CA ALA A 38 0.27 -0.12 -5.52
C ALA A 38 -0.71 0.78 -4.73
N MET A 39 -0.21 1.82 -4.06
CA MET A 39 -1.07 2.80 -3.38
C MET A 39 -1.82 3.69 -4.37
N LEU A 40 -1.16 4.14 -5.43
CA LEU A 40 -1.79 4.93 -6.49
C LEU A 40 -2.87 4.15 -7.25
N ASN A 41 -2.63 2.87 -7.54
CA ASN A 41 -3.61 2.01 -8.22
C ASN A 41 -4.93 1.86 -7.43
N ARG A 42 -4.91 2.11 -6.11
CA ARG A 42 -6.10 2.09 -5.25
C ARG A 42 -6.67 3.48 -4.94
N ASN A 43 -5.88 4.54 -5.14
CA ASN A 43 -6.17 5.90 -4.71
C ASN A 43 -5.76 6.90 -5.81
N GLU A 44 -6.18 6.66 -7.04
CA GLU A 44 -5.77 7.52 -8.14
C GLU A 44 -6.28 8.96 -7.95
N GLY A 45 -5.45 9.95 -8.26
CA GLY A 45 -5.76 11.37 -8.00
C GLY A 45 -5.58 11.80 -6.54
N ILE A 46 -5.02 10.94 -5.68
CA ILE A 46 -4.69 11.29 -4.30
C ILE A 46 -3.71 12.47 -4.24
N ASN A 47 -3.93 13.34 -3.26
CA ASN A 47 -3.00 14.41 -2.90
C ASN A 47 -1.63 13.84 -2.52
N GLN A 48 -0.55 14.44 -3.02
CA GLN A 48 0.82 13.99 -2.74
C GLN A 48 1.12 13.95 -1.24
N GLY A 49 0.69 14.94 -0.45
CA GLY A 49 0.86 14.92 1.00
C GLY A 49 0.16 13.72 1.65
N LYS A 50 -1.08 13.44 1.24
CA LYS A 50 -1.83 12.29 1.77
C LYS A 50 -1.22 10.94 1.36
N LEU A 51 -0.66 10.86 0.16
CA LEU A 51 0.08 9.68 -0.29
C LEU A 51 1.33 9.45 0.57
N ALA A 52 1.97 10.52 1.08
CA ALA A 52 3.15 10.41 1.94
C ALA A 52 2.76 9.81 3.29
N GLU A 53 1.64 10.28 3.85
CA GLU A 53 1.04 9.71 5.07
C GLU A 53 0.71 8.23 4.90
N LEU A 54 0.02 7.84 3.81
CA LEU A 54 -0.33 6.43 3.54
C LEU A 54 0.89 5.53 3.36
N LEU A 55 1.98 6.06 2.83
CA LEU A 55 3.23 5.32 2.64
C LEU A 55 4.12 5.35 3.89
N GLU A 56 3.75 6.14 4.90
CA GLU A 56 4.52 6.40 6.13
C GLU A 56 5.93 6.91 5.82
N VAL A 57 6.02 7.89 4.92
CA VAL A 57 7.29 8.52 4.53
C VAL A 57 7.18 10.03 4.60
N GLU A 58 8.32 10.69 4.82
CA GLU A 58 8.40 12.14 4.79
C GLU A 58 7.99 12.71 3.41
N PRO A 59 7.33 13.89 3.34
CA PRO A 59 6.90 14.50 2.08
C PRO A 59 8.03 14.66 1.04
N ILE A 60 9.24 15.03 1.50
CA ILE A 60 10.41 15.14 0.64
C ILE A 60 10.86 13.79 0.06
N THR A 61 10.69 12.72 0.82
CA THR A 61 10.98 11.35 0.37
C THR A 61 9.99 10.92 -0.68
N LEU A 62 8.69 11.16 -0.47
CA LEU A 62 7.68 10.88 -1.49
C LEU A 62 7.93 11.69 -2.75
N CYS A 63 8.28 12.98 -2.64
CA CYS A 63 8.59 13.81 -3.79
C CYS A 63 9.60 13.13 -4.72
N ARG A 64 10.72 12.66 -4.16
CA ARG A 64 11.77 11.93 -4.89
C ARG A 64 11.32 10.56 -5.44
N MET A 65 10.33 9.91 -4.81
CA MET A 65 9.77 8.66 -5.32
C MET A 65 8.89 8.93 -6.54
N VAL A 66 8.04 9.94 -6.46
CA VAL A 66 7.16 10.35 -7.56
C VAL A 66 7.97 10.93 -8.72
N ASP A 67 9.02 11.73 -8.46
CA ASP A 67 9.91 12.26 -9.51
C ASP A 67 10.47 11.14 -10.39
N ARG A 68 11.01 10.09 -9.77
CA ARG A 68 11.55 8.93 -10.52
C ARG A 68 10.50 8.15 -11.30
N LEU A 69 9.27 8.09 -10.79
CA LEU A 69 8.18 7.43 -11.49
C LEU A 69 7.66 8.29 -12.66
N GLU A 70 7.67 9.61 -12.51
CA GLU A 70 7.31 10.57 -13.57
C GLU A 70 8.37 10.60 -14.67
N GLU A 71 9.66 10.58 -14.30
CA GLU A 71 10.78 10.42 -15.23
C GLU A 71 10.71 9.08 -16.00
N ALA A 72 10.25 8.01 -15.36
CA ALA A 72 9.97 6.73 -16.00
C ALA A 72 8.66 6.71 -16.81
N GLY A 73 7.91 7.82 -16.80
CA GLY A 73 6.66 8.00 -17.50
C GLY A 73 5.47 7.27 -16.90
N HIS A 74 5.58 6.67 -15.71
CA HIS A 74 4.55 5.84 -15.07
C HIS A 74 3.51 6.64 -14.30
N VAL A 75 3.85 7.83 -13.83
CA VAL A 75 2.92 8.73 -13.15
C VAL A 75 2.99 10.11 -13.75
N GLU A 76 1.97 10.91 -13.49
CA GLU A 76 1.98 12.33 -13.78
C GLU A 76 1.37 13.13 -12.63
N ARG A 77 1.87 14.37 -12.46
CA ARG A 77 1.31 15.32 -11.50
C ARG A 77 0.32 16.26 -12.16
N ARG A 78 -0.88 16.36 -11.58
CA ARG A 78 -1.89 17.34 -11.96
C ARG A 78 -2.14 18.28 -10.78
N ARG A 79 -2.33 19.58 -11.05
CA ARG A 79 -2.67 20.55 -10.00
C ARG A 79 -4.02 20.18 -9.39
N ASP A 80 -4.13 20.23 -8.07
CA ASP A 80 -5.42 20.04 -7.42
C ASP A 80 -6.35 21.23 -7.80
N PRO A 81 -7.56 20.97 -8.32
CA PRO A 81 -8.50 22.02 -8.67
C PRO A 81 -8.98 22.84 -7.46
N ASN A 82 -8.92 22.26 -6.26
CA ASN A 82 -9.37 22.90 -5.01
C ASN A 82 -8.22 23.57 -4.24
N ASP A 83 -6.97 23.17 -4.49
CA ASP A 83 -5.79 23.78 -3.89
C ASP A 83 -4.63 23.86 -4.90
N ARG A 84 -4.41 25.07 -5.45
CA ARG A 84 -3.32 25.31 -6.42
C ARG A 84 -1.92 25.00 -5.89
N ARG A 85 -1.73 24.96 -4.57
CA ARG A 85 -0.44 24.62 -3.94
C ARG A 85 -0.22 23.11 -3.87
N ALA A 86 -1.26 22.32 -4.04
CA ALA A 86 -1.21 20.87 -3.97
C ALA A 86 -1.12 20.21 -5.35
N TRP A 87 -0.57 19.00 -5.34
CA TRP A 87 -0.48 18.11 -6.49
C TRP A 87 -1.26 16.83 -6.23
N GLN A 88 -2.00 16.40 -7.23
CA GLN A 88 -2.63 15.10 -7.31
C GLN A 88 -1.81 14.20 -8.23
N ILE A 89 -1.66 12.94 -7.85
CA ILE A 89 -0.81 11.99 -8.57
C ILE A 89 -1.69 10.98 -9.30
N TYR A 90 -1.45 10.81 -10.59
CA TYR A 90 -2.20 9.90 -11.46
C TYR A 90 -1.27 8.86 -12.07
N LEU A 91 -1.78 7.65 -12.30
CA LEU A 91 -1.07 6.68 -13.12
C LEU A 91 -1.21 7.08 -14.58
N THR A 92 -0.18 6.84 -15.37
CA THR A 92 -0.29 6.95 -16.82
C THR A 92 -0.59 5.58 -17.43
N PRO A 93 -1.04 5.51 -18.70
CA PRO A 93 -1.18 4.24 -19.40
C PRO A 93 0.12 3.42 -19.45
N SER A 94 1.30 4.05 -19.37
CA SER A 94 2.58 3.36 -19.41
C SER A 94 2.87 2.54 -18.14
N ALA A 95 2.23 2.87 -17.01
CA ALA A 95 2.37 2.11 -15.77
C ALA A 95 1.64 0.77 -15.82
N ARG A 96 0.63 0.63 -16.71
CA ARG A 96 -0.26 -0.52 -16.70
C ARG A 96 0.46 -1.86 -16.85
N PRO A 97 1.37 -2.05 -17.82
CA PRO A 97 2.13 -3.30 -17.94
C PRO A 97 2.96 -3.61 -16.70
N LEU A 98 3.49 -2.59 -16.03
CA LEU A 98 4.27 -2.77 -14.80
C LEU A 98 3.39 -3.21 -13.63
N ILE A 99 2.21 -2.58 -13.49
CA ILE A 99 1.21 -2.92 -12.48
C ILE A 99 0.70 -4.34 -12.68
N ASP A 100 0.41 -4.75 -13.92
CA ASP A 100 -0.06 -6.11 -14.21
C ASP A 100 1.01 -7.16 -13.83
N ARG A 101 2.30 -6.89 -14.09
CA ARG A 101 3.39 -7.76 -13.62
C ARG A 101 3.49 -7.82 -12.09
N LEU A 102 3.28 -6.70 -11.41
CA LEU A 102 3.26 -6.66 -9.94
C LEU A 102 2.07 -7.43 -9.36
N HIS A 103 0.91 -7.40 -10.02
CA HIS A 103 -0.24 -8.22 -9.63
C HIS A 103 0.04 -9.71 -9.78
N ILE A 104 0.61 -10.15 -10.91
CA ILE A 104 0.99 -11.55 -11.10
C ILE A 104 1.94 -12.02 -9.98
N ILE A 105 2.94 -11.20 -9.64
CA ILE A 105 3.85 -11.49 -8.52
C ILE A 105 3.11 -11.59 -7.18
N ALA A 106 2.13 -10.72 -6.94
CA ALA A 106 1.31 -10.75 -5.72
C ALA A 106 0.47 -12.03 -5.66
N ASP A 107 -0.23 -12.37 -6.74
CA ASP A 107 -1.12 -13.51 -6.82
C ASP A 107 -0.35 -14.83 -6.62
N GLU A 108 0.79 -14.99 -7.29
CA GLU A 108 1.67 -16.15 -7.08
C GLU A 108 2.22 -16.24 -5.65
N LEU A 109 2.50 -15.10 -5.02
CA LEU A 109 2.98 -15.08 -3.64
C LEU A 109 1.88 -15.46 -2.66
N PHE A 110 0.67 -14.93 -2.84
CA PHE A 110 -0.47 -15.25 -1.98
C PHE A 110 -0.92 -16.70 -2.17
N ALA A 111 -0.93 -17.22 -3.39
CA ALA A 111 -1.22 -18.63 -3.65
C ALA A 111 -0.26 -19.55 -2.87
N GLN A 112 1.03 -19.23 -2.85
CA GLN A 112 2.01 -19.99 -2.06
C GLN A 112 1.85 -19.80 -0.55
N ALA A 113 1.50 -18.59 -0.09
CA ALA A 113 1.31 -18.31 1.33
C ALA A 113 0.05 -18.99 1.90
N LEU A 114 -0.92 -19.29 1.04
CA LEU A 114 -2.21 -19.90 1.39
C LEU A 114 -2.28 -21.40 1.05
N ASP A 115 -1.18 -21.98 0.55
CA ASP A 115 -1.11 -23.41 0.24
C ASP A 115 -1.49 -24.26 1.46
N GLY A 116 -2.39 -25.23 1.24
CA GLY A 116 -2.95 -26.08 2.29
C GLY A 116 -4.04 -25.45 3.16
N ILE A 117 -4.49 -24.21 2.87
CA ILE A 117 -5.63 -23.56 3.55
C ILE A 117 -6.85 -23.59 2.60
N ASP A 118 -7.95 -24.19 3.03
CA ASP A 118 -9.19 -24.22 2.25
C ASP A 118 -9.87 -22.85 2.14
N GLU A 119 -10.73 -22.69 1.12
CA GLU A 119 -11.38 -21.42 0.78
C GLU A 119 -12.25 -20.86 1.92
N ASP A 120 -12.94 -21.71 2.68
CA ASP A 120 -13.78 -21.30 3.81
C ASP A 120 -12.93 -20.69 4.93
N ARG A 121 -11.79 -21.32 5.25
CA ARG A 121 -10.83 -20.77 6.23
C ARG A 121 -10.20 -19.47 5.74
N GLN A 122 -9.87 -19.38 4.46
CA GLN A 122 -9.33 -18.14 3.89
C GLN A 122 -10.36 -17.00 4.01
N ALA A 123 -11.62 -17.25 3.65
CA ALA A 123 -12.70 -16.28 3.74
C ALA A 123 -12.94 -15.83 5.19
N ALA A 124 -12.98 -16.78 6.15
CA ALA A 124 -13.12 -16.48 7.57
C ALA A 124 -11.95 -15.65 8.12
N PHE A 125 -10.72 -15.94 7.69
CA PHE A 125 -9.53 -15.18 8.08
C PHE A 125 -9.58 -13.74 7.56
N ILE A 126 -9.92 -13.55 6.28
CA ILE A 126 -10.09 -12.22 5.67
C ILE A 126 -11.18 -11.42 6.40
N ALA A 127 -12.32 -12.04 6.70
CA ALA A 127 -13.40 -11.41 7.45
C ALA A 127 -12.94 -10.94 8.84
N THR A 128 -12.18 -11.78 9.54
CA THR A 128 -11.61 -11.45 10.86
C THR A 128 -10.63 -10.29 10.78
N LEU A 129 -9.71 -10.28 9.80
CA LEU A 129 -8.76 -9.19 9.61
C LEU A 129 -9.46 -7.87 9.27
N ASN A 130 -10.51 -7.91 8.45
CA ASN A 130 -11.30 -6.72 8.12
C ASN A 130 -12.01 -6.16 9.36
N HIS A 131 -12.54 -7.03 10.22
CA HIS A 131 -13.16 -6.60 11.48
C HIS A 131 -12.13 -5.97 12.43
N LEU A 132 -10.94 -6.59 12.59
CA LEU A 132 -9.84 -6.01 13.36
C LEU A 132 -9.42 -4.64 12.82
N ARG A 133 -9.31 -4.51 11.49
CA ARG A 133 -8.98 -3.23 10.84
C ARG A 133 -10.03 -2.15 11.14
N ALA A 134 -11.32 -2.49 11.09
CA ALA A 134 -12.40 -1.56 11.39
C ALA A 134 -12.31 -1.06 12.85
N ASN A 135 -12.15 -1.97 13.80
CA ASN A 135 -12.01 -1.62 15.22
C ASN A 135 -10.82 -0.69 15.48
N LEU A 136 -9.71 -0.88 14.76
CA LEU A 136 -8.52 -0.02 14.90
C LEU A 136 -8.69 1.35 14.24
N ALA A 137 -9.35 1.41 13.08
CA ALA A 137 -9.58 2.66 12.35
C ALA A 137 -10.55 3.63 13.07
N GLU A 138 -11.46 3.12 13.90
CA GLU A 138 -12.41 3.95 14.68
C GLU A 138 -11.75 4.68 15.87
N THR A 139 -10.57 4.23 16.30
CA THR A 139 -9.87 4.74 17.49
C THR A 139 -9.25 6.14 17.30
N ASP A 140 -9.21 6.66 16.07
CA ASP A 140 -8.68 8.00 15.74
C ASP A 140 -9.69 9.14 15.95
N THR A 141 -10.85 8.89 16.56
CA THR A 141 -11.77 9.97 16.97
C THR A 141 -11.25 10.61 18.26
N PRO A 142 -10.88 11.91 18.28
CA PRO A 142 -10.51 12.58 19.52
C PRO A 142 -11.69 12.51 20.49
N GLN A 143 -11.49 11.87 21.64
CA GLN A 143 -12.43 11.93 22.75
C GLN A 143 -12.41 13.36 23.31
N GLU A 144 -13.21 14.25 22.71
CA GLU A 144 -13.39 15.61 23.18
C GLU A 144 -13.87 15.60 24.65
N ALA A 145 -13.06 16.22 25.49
CA ALA A 145 -13.39 16.87 26.76
C ALA A 145 -14.70 16.43 27.45
N ARG A 146 -14.62 15.36 28.26
CA ARG A 146 -15.47 15.26 29.46
C ARG A 146 -14.75 15.94 30.62
N HIS A 147 -14.73 17.27 30.60
CA HIS A 147 -14.55 18.10 31.79
C HIS A 147 -15.82 18.93 31.94
N GLY A 148 -16.70 18.45 32.81
CA GLY A 148 -17.68 19.22 33.54
C GLY A 148 -17.37 19.06 35.03
#